data_AF-A0AAW2MVC4-F1
#
_entry.id   AF-A0AAW2MVC4-F1
#
_cell.length_a   1.000
_cell.length_b   1.000
_cell.length_c   1.000
_cell.angle_alpha   90.00
_cell.angle_beta   90.00
_cell.angle_gamma   90.00
#
_symmetry.space_group_name_H-M   'P 1'
#
loop_
_entity.id
_entity.type
_entity.pdbx_description
1 polymer ?
#
loop_
_entity_poly.entity_id
_entity_poly.type
_entity_poly.pdbx_seq_one_letter_code
_entity_poly.pdbx_strand_id
1 'polypeptide(L)' 'MSDIDSGKWLEALRVEIDSTRYRALVDPPKSFKPIGCKQVFKRKLGANREVTTFKTRLVAKGYTQRPSVDFEETYSL' A
#
# COMPACT_ATOMS: atom_id res chain seq x y z
N MET A 1 -11.90 -8.54 12.17
CA MET A 1 -11.49 -9.26 10.94
C MET A 1 -11.56 -10.75 11.22
N SER A 2 -12.76 -11.35 11.30
CA SER A 2 -12.96 -12.81 11.41
C SER A 2 -13.18 -13.42 10.03
N ASP A 3 -12.28 -13.11 9.11
CA ASP A 3 -12.29 -13.65 7.75
C ASP A 3 -11.46 -14.94 7.76
N ILE A 4 -11.93 -15.98 7.07
CA ILE A 4 -11.21 -17.26 6.96
C ILE A 4 -9.82 -17.09 6.32
N ASP A 5 -9.66 -16.01 5.54
CA ASP A 5 -8.42 -15.61 4.89
C ASP A 5 -7.55 -14.66 5.73
N SER A 6 -7.89 -14.39 7.00
CA SER A 6 -7.16 -13.45 7.87
C SER A 6 -5.65 -13.73 7.95
N GLY A 7 -5.24 -15.00 7.97
CA GLY A 7 -3.83 -15.40 7.94
C GLY A 7 -3.12 -14.99 6.66
N LYS A 8 -3.76 -15.17 5.49
CA LYS A 8 -3.20 -14.81 4.18
C LYS A 8 -3.07 -13.30 4.01
N TRP A 9 -4.02 -12.55 4.57
CA TRP A 9 -3.94 -11.09 4.61
C TRP A 9 -2.78 -10.60 5.47
N LEU A 10 -2.56 -11.23 6.62
CA LEU A 10 -1.44 -10.88 7.51
C LEU A 10 -0.09 -11.18 6.86
N GLU A 11 0.02 -12.30 6.15
CA GLU A 11 1.23 -12.66 5.41
C GLU A 11 1.53 -11.65 4.30
N ALA A 12 0.55 -11.34 3.45
CA ALA A 12 0.70 -10.35 2.38
C ALA A 12 1.05 -8.95 2.95
N LEU A 13 0.52 -8.60 4.12
CA LEU A 13 0.86 -7.37 4.81
C LEU A 13 2.32 -7.36 5.30
N ARG A 14 2.80 -8.47 5.88
CA ARG A 14 4.19 -8.58 6.34
C ARG A 14 5.18 -8.44 5.19
N VAL A 15 4.91 -9.12 4.07
CA VAL A 15 5.72 -9.00 2.86
C VAL A 15 5.79 -7.55 2.38
N GLU A 16 4.65 -6.85 2.34
CA GLU A 16 4.62 -5.43 1.95
C GLU A 16 5.44 -4.57 2.94
N ILE A 17 5.23 -4.72 4.25
CA ILE A 17 5.95 -3.95 5.28
C ILE A 17 7.45 -4.19 5.18
N ASP A 18 7.90 -5.45 5.11
CA ASP A 18 9.32 -5.79 5.00
C ASP A 18 9.92 -5.24 3.70
N SER A 19 9.17 -5.25 2.60
CA SER A 19 9.58 -4.59 1.35
C SER A 19 9.66 -3.07 1.47
N THR A 20 8.93 -2.43 2.38
CA THR A 20 9.04 -0.97 2.62
C THR A 20 10.06 -0.61 3.69
N ARG A 21 10.46 -1.57 4.54
CA ARG A 21 11.30 -1.37 5.71
C ARG A 21 12.72 -0.92 5.38
N TYR A 22 13.20 -1.17 4.16
CA TYR A 22 14.50 -0.64 3.70
C TYR A 22 14.48 0.88 3.44
N ARG A 23 13.30 1.51 3.37
CA ARG A 23 13.18 2.96 3.22
C ARG A 23 13.32 3.59 4.59
N ALA A 24 14.35 4.40 4.79
CA ALA A 24 14.57 5.13 6.02
C ALA A 24 13.38 6.07 6.28
N LEU A 25 12.75 5.92 7.45
CA LEU A 25 11.79 6.91 7.94
C LEU A 25 12.59 8.11 8.44
N VAL A 26 12.29 9.28 7.89
CA VAL A 26 12.91 10.54 8.28
C VAL A 26 11.86 11.44 8.90
N ASP A 27 12.26 12.24 9.89
CA ASP A 27 11.38 13.27 10.42
C ASP A 27 11.07 14.29 9.32
N PRO A 28 9.79 14.68 9.16
CA PRO A 28 9.43 15.68 8.19
C PRO A 28 10.02 17.04 8.59
N PRO A 29 10.42 17.89 7.62
CA PRO A 29 10.78 19.27 7.89
C PRO A 29 9.64 19.98 8.64
N LYS A 30 9.96 20.95 9.51
CA LYS A 30 8.98 21.65 10.37
C LYS A 30 7.80 22.29 9.61
N SER A 31 7.98 22.63 8.34
CA SER A 31 6.98 23.25 7.46
C SER A 31 6.21 22.24 6.60
N PHE A 32 6.57 20.96 6.63
CA PHE A 32 5.97 19.94 5.78
C PHE A 32 4.97 19.11 6.58
N LYS A 33 3.76 18.95 6.02
CA LYS A 33 2.74 18.06 6.58
C LYS A 33 2.81 16.72 5.85
N PRO A 34 3.21 15.62 6.50
CA PRO A 34 3.28 14.31 5.86
C PRO A 34 1.94 13.90 5.26
N ILE A 35 2.00 13.24 4.11
CA ILE A 35 0.83 12.63 3.50
C ILE A 35 0.54 11.33 4.23
N GLY A 36 -0.67 11.22 4.77
CA GLY A 36 -1.12 9.98 5.39
C GLY A 36 -1.11 8.84 4.38
N CYS A 37 -0.76 7.63 4.80
CA CYS A 37 -0.88 6.43 3.99
C CYS A 37 -2.11 5.63 4.40
N LYS A 38 -2.58 4.75 3.51
CA LYS A 38 -3.58 3.72 3.80
C LYS A 38 -3.13 2.40 3.20
N GLN A 39 -3.54 1.30 3.83
CA GLN A 39 -3.34 -0.03 3.27
C GLN A 39 -4.53 -0.40 2.38
N VAL A 40 -4.25 -0.91 1.20
CA VAL A 40 -5.24 -1.41 0.25
C VAL A 40 -5.06 -2.92 0.13
N PHE A 41 -6.15 -3.65 0.37
CA PHE A 41 -6.22 -5.10 0.29
C PHE A 41 -6.98 -5.49 -0.98
N LYS A 42 -6.41 -6.37 -1.81
CA LYS A 42 -7.05 -6.85 -3.04
C LYS A 42 -6.79 -8.34 -3.22
N ARG A 43 -7.87 -9.10 -3.40
CA ARG A 43 -7.80 -10.48 -3.91
C ARG A 43 -7.64 -10.43 -5.42
N LYS A 44 -6.64 -11.12 -5.95
CA LYS A 44 -6.49 -11.36 -7.38
C LYS A 44 -7.10 -12.72 -7.70
N LEU A 45 -8.00 -12.72 -8.68
CA LEU A 45 -8.62 -13.94 -9.18
C LEU A 45 -7.82 -14.45 -10.38
N GLY A 46 -7.68 -15.77 -10.48
CA GLY A 46 -7.15 -16.45 -11.66
C GLY A 46 -8.18 -16.56 -12.77
N ALA A 47 -7.79 -17.20 -13.88
CA ALA A 47 -8.67 -17.44 -15.04
C ALA A 47 -9.97 -18.17 -14.64
N ASN A 48 -9.89 -19.06 -13.66
CA ASN A 48 -11.03 -19.85 -13.17
C ASN A 48 -11.85 -19.12 -12.09
N ARG A 49 -11.64 -17.82 -11.88
CA ARG A 49 -12.27 -16.99 -10.82
C ARG A 49 -11.95 -17.39 -9.38
N GLU A 50 -10.99 -18.29 -9.18
CA GLU A 50 -10.47 -18.63 -7.85
C GLU A 50 -9.44 -17.60 -7.39
N VAL A 51 -9.33 -17.39 -6.08
CA VAL A 51 -8.35 -16.47 -5.50
C VAL A 51 -6.95 -17.07 -5.64
N THR A 52 -6.14 -16.50 -6.53
CA THR A 52 -4.76 -16.94 -6.74
C THR A 52 -3.77 -16.20 -5.87
N THR A 53 -4.07 -14.95 -5.48
CA THR A 53 -3.13 -14.15 -4.68
C THR A 53 -3.85 -13.11 -3.83
N PHE A 54 -3.35 -12.92 -2.61
CA PHE A 54 -3.70 -11.81 -1.74
C PHE A 54 -2.64 -10.72 -1.91
N LYS A 55 -3.04 -9.55 -2.36
CA LYS A 55 -2.13 -8.41 -2.52
C LYS A 55 -2.50 -7.31 -1.54
N THR A 56 -1.54 -6.95 -0.71
CA THR A 56 -1.58 -5.76 0.12
C THR A 56 -0.68 -4.71 -0.52
N ARG A 57 -1.10 -3.44 -0.52
CA ARG A 57 -0.26 -2.31 -0.94
C ARG A 57 -0.39 -1.17 0.05
N LEU A 58 0.73 -0.54 0.40
CA LEU A 58 0.73 0.75 1.09
C LEU A 58 0.62 1.86 0.05
N VAL A 59 -0.43 2.68 0.13
CA VAL A 59 -0.65 3.79 -0.80
C VAL A 59 -0.80 5.10 -0.06
N ALA A 60 -0.22 6.16 -0.58
CA ALA A 60 -0.44 7.50 -0.06
C ALA A 60 -1.89 7.95 -0.30
N LYS A 61 -2.45 8.71 0.64
CA LYS A 61 -3.82 9.24 0.55
C LYS A 61 -3.83 10.40 -0.46
N GLY A 62 -4.26 10.08 -1.69
CA GLY A 62 -4.14 10.97 -2.86
C GLY A 62 -4.80 12.33 -2.78
N TYR A 63 -5.78 12.55 -1.89
CA TYR A 63 -6.52 13.83 -1.82
C TYR A 63 -5.66 15.02 -1.36
N THR A 64 -4.47 14.79 -0.81
CA THR A 64 -3.50 15.86 -0.49
C THR A 64 -2.23 15.81 -1.34
N GLN A 65 -2.12 14.90 -2.31
CA GLN A 65 -0.94 14.80 -3.16
C GLN A 65 -0.91 15.95 -4.17
N ARG A 66 0.25 16.58 -4.30
CA ARG A 66 0.54 17.63 -5.28
C ARG A 66 1.43 17.05 -6.39
N PRO A 67 0.99 17.10 -7.66
CA PRO A 67 1.85 16.76 -8.79
C PRO A 67 3.15 17.56 -8.75
N SER A 68 4.27 16.94 -9.16
CA SER A 68 5.62 17.52 -9.15
C SER A 68 6.22 17.82 -7.76
N VAL A 69 5.47 17.61 -6.68
CA VAL A 69 5.95 17.73 -5.29
C VAL A 69 5.96 16.37 -4.61
N ASP A 70 4.85 15.64 -4.72
CA ASP A 70 4.65 14.35 -4.04
C ASP A 70 4.74 13.16 -5.00
N PHE A 71 4.58 13.39 -6.32
CA PHE A 71 4.78 12.39 -7.36
C PHE A 71 5.08 13.04 -8.71
N GLU A 72 5.93 12.40 -9.50
CA GLU A 72 6.28 12.81 -10.86
C GLU A 72 5.52 12.03 -11.94
N GLU A 73 5.07 10.81 -11.62
CA GLU A 73 4.37 9.93 -12.55
C GLU A 73 3.02 9.48 -12.00
N THR A 74 1.99 9.47 -12.85
CA THR A 74 0.70 8.87 -12.53
C THR A 74 0.76 7.38 -12.91
N TYR A 75 0.50 6.49 -11.94
CA TYR A 75 0.27 5.08 -12.25
C TYR A 75 -1.00 4.97 -13.09
N SER A 76 -0.83 4.91 -14.41
CA SER A 76 -1.90 4.54 -15.33
C SER A 76 -2.12 3.02 -15.24
N LEU A 77 -3.40 2.63 -15.18
CA LEU A 77 -3.87 1.26 -14.93
C LEU A 77 -3.45 0.25 -15.99
#